data_AF-A0A8X6NCP1-F1
#
_entry.id   AF-A0A8X6NCP1-F1
#
_cell.length_a   1.000
_cell.length_b   1.000
_cell.length_c   1.000
_cell.angle_alpha   90.00
_cell.angle_beta   90.00
_cell.angle_gamma   90.00
#
_symmetry.space_group_name_H-M   'P 1'
#
loop_
_entity.id
_entity.type
_entity.pdbx_description
1 polymer ?
#
loop_
_entity_poly.entity_id
_entity_poly.type
_entity_poly.pdbx_seq_one_letter_code
_entity_poly.pdbx_strand_id
1 'polypeptide(L)'
;MFGVNVSPFLLSATIKHHIEKYREQYPAATEMLDTCLYVDDVISGADDISQALKISKDADTIMKNASMKLRKWNSNDQTLMKTWEYEGLETHPRHSENNSGVQSPKVLGIPWNVIHDYFTIDVKGLLELDASKPVTKRIVLQSAGKIYDPVGFLSLYTIKLKCLLQELWLRKLAWDDELPPDIYASWLQW
;
A
#
# COMPACT_ATOMS: atom_id res chain seq x y z
N MET A 1 -7.55 -19.85 -13.13
CA MET A 1 -8.65 -18.96 -13.56
C MET A 1 -8.62 -17.74 -12.65
N PHE A 2 -8.31 -16.56 -13.18
CA PHE A 2 -8.40 -15.31 -12.42
C PHE A 2 -9.86 -14.85 -12.38
N GLY A 3 -10.29 -14.23 -11.28
CA GLY A 3 -11.62 -13.61 -11.16
C GLY A 3 -12.74 -14.46 -10.54
N VAL A 4 -12.45 -15.67 -10.04
CA VAL A 4 -13.44 -16.41 -9.24
C VAL A 4 -13.47 -15.83 -7.83
N ASN A 5 -14.67 -15.50 -7.36
CA ASN A 5 -14.93 -14.89 -6.04
C ASN A 5 -14.34 -15.68 -4.85
N VAL A 6 -14.29 -17.01 -4.91
CA VAL A 6 -13.71 -17.85 -3.86
C VAL A 6 -12.19 -18.01 -3.93
N SER A 7 -11.54 -17.58 -5.03
CA SER A 7 -10.10 -17.78 -5.23
C SER A 7 -9.22 -17.19 -4.10
N PRO A 8 -9.46 -15.96 -3.61
CA PRO A 8 -8.63 -15.38 -2.55
C PRO A 8 -8.71 -16.19 -1.25
N PHE A 9 -9.91 -16.67 -0.91
CA PHE A 9 -10.12 -17.52 0.27
C PHE A 9 -9.39 -18.86 0.13
N LEU A 10 -9.54 -19.55 -1.00
CA LEU A 10 -8.88 -20.83 -1.23
C LEU A 10 -7.36 -20.70 -1.23
N LEU A 11 -6.83 -19.62 -1.83
CA LEU A 11 -5.40 -19.33 -1.82
C LEU A 11 -4.92 -19.10 -0.38
N SER A 12 -5.59 -18.24 0.38
CA SER A 12 -5.22 -17.95 1.78
C SER A 12 -5.27 -19.22 2.65
N ALA A 13 -6.33 -20.03 2.54
CA ALA A 13 -6.44 -21.29 3.28
C ALA A 13 -5.33 -22.29 2.90
N THR A 14 -4.99 -22.38 1.62
CA THR A 14 -3.92 -23.25 1.12
C THR A 14 -2.56 -22.81 1.67
N ILE A 15 -2.28 -21.50 1.64
CA ILE A 15 -1.04 -20.94 2.15
C ILE A 15 -0.93 -21.16 3.67
N LYS A 16 -1.99 -20.87 4.44
CA LYS A 16 -2.01 -21.12 5.90
C LYS A 16 -1.77 -22.59 6.23
N HIS A 17 -2.45 -23.50 5.53
CA HIS A 17 -2.22 -24.93 5.71
C HIS A 17 -0.79 -25.37 5.37
N HIS A 18 -0.17 -24.75 4.36
CA HIS A 18 1.22 -25.02 4.00
C HIS A 18 2.20 -24.52 5.06
N ILE A 19 2.02 -23.28 5.53
CA ILE A 19 2.87 -22.64 6.55
C ILE A 19 2.87 -23.45 7.85
N GLU A 20 1.71 -23.96 8.29
CA GLU A 20 1.58 -24.71 9.55
C GLU A 20 2.52 -25.92 9.65
N LYS A 21 2.83 -26.58 8.51
CA LYS A 21 3.75 -27.72 8.45
C LYS A 21 5.17 -27.39 8.88
N TYR A 22 5.54 -26.11 8.83
CA TYR A 22 6.89 -25.63 9.12
C TYR A 22 7.00 -24.95 10.48
N ARG A 23 5.91 -24.90 11.26
CA ARG A 23 5.84 -24.13 12.52
C ARG A 23 6.89 -24.57 13.54
N GLU A 24 7.17 -25.86 13.64
CA GLU A 24 8.20 -26.37 14.56
C GLU A 24 9.62 -26.09 14.06
N GLN A 25 9.85 -26.10 12.75
CA GLN A 25 11.18 -25.95 12.15
C GLN A 25 11.60 -24.48 12.03
N TYR A 26 10.65 -23.60 11.68
CA TYR A 26 10.88 -22.19 11.36
C TYR A 26 9.86 -21.28 12.05
N PRO A 27 9.74 -21.29 13.39
CA PRO A 27 8.65 -20.63 14.11
C PRO A 27 8.51 -19.14 13.77
N ALA A 28 9.61 -18.39 13.80
CA ALA A 28 9.61 -16.95 13.50
C ALA A 28 9.18 -16.63 12.05
N ALA A 29 9.60 -17.43 11.07
CA ALA A 29 9.21 -17.22 9.68
C ALA A 29 7.74 -17.61 9.45
N THR A 30 7.26 -18.67 10.11
CA THR A 30 5.84 -19.04 10.02
C THR A 30 4.92 -18.03 10.68
N GLU A 31 5.32 -17.47 11.82
CA GLU A 31 4.58 -16.39 12.49
C GLU A 31 4.50 -15.17 11.58
N MET A 32 5.65 -14.71 11.08
CA MET A 32 5.71 -13.59 10.14
C MET A 32 4.84 -13.84 8.90
N LEU A 33 4.92 -15.00 8.26
CA LEU A 33 4.10 -15.30 7.08
C LEU A 33 2.60 -15.36 7.40
N ASP A 34 2.20 -15.79 8.59
CA ASP A 34 0.78 -15.86 8.98
C ASP A 34 0.19 -14.48 9.30
N THR A 35 1.00 -13.56 9.84
CA THR A 35 0.55 -12.22 10.26
C THR A 35 0.78 -11.13 9.21
N CYS A 36 1.82 -11.27 8.38
CA CYS A 36 2.32 -10.19 7.51
C CYS A 36 2.12 -10.43 6.02
N LEU A 37 1.55 -11.58 5.62
CA LEU A 37 1.20 -11.86 4.24
C LEU A 37 -0.19 -11.29 3.92
N TYR A 38 -0.23 -10.35 2.99
CA TYR A 38 -1.47 -9.79 2.45
C TYR A 38 -1.58 -10.12 0.96
N VAL A 39 -2.43 -11.11 0.64
CA VAL A 39 -2.65 -11.61 -0.73
C VAL A 39 -1.33 -12.09 -1.37
N ASP A 40 -0.62 -11.20 -2.06
CA ASP A 40 0.64 -11.42 -2.75
C ASP A 40 1.85 -10.67 -2.15
N ASP A 41 1.62 -9.74 -1.23
CA ASP A 41 2.68 -8.94 -0.59
C ASP A 41 3.01 -9.48 0.82
N VAL A 42 4.30 -9.65 1.13
CA VAL A 42 4.79 -9.89 2.49
C VAL A 42 5.48 -8.64 2.99
N ILE A 43 5.01 -8.08 4.12
CA ILE A 43 5.53 -6.83 4.67
C ILE A 43 5.87 -7.03 6.15
N SER A 44 7.15 -7.10 6.47
CA SER A 44 7.64 -7.30 7.84
C SER A 44 8.89 -6.47 8.11
N GLY A 45 9.15 -6.23 9.39
CA GLY A 45 10.42 -5.71 9.91
C GLY A 45 11.13 -6.72 10.82
N ALA A 46 12.32 -6.36 11.27
CA ALA A 46 13.07 -7.03 12.33
C ALA A 46 14.01 -6.03 13.01
N ASP A 47 14.43 -6.34 14.25
CA ASP A 47 15.27 -5.44 15.05
C ASP A 47 16.75 -5.43 14.62
N ASP A 48 17.20 -6.46 13.90
CA ASP A 48 18.56 -6.52 13.36
C ASP A 48 18.65 -7.26 12.01
N ILE A 49 19.75 -7.03 11.30
CA ILE A 49 20.02 -7.57 9.96
C ILE A 49 20.10 -9.11 9.97
N SER A 50 20.64 -9.71 11.03
CA SER A 50 20.82 -11.17 11.10
C SER A 50 19.47 -11.86 11.25
N GLN A 51 18.59 -11.31 12.09
CA GLN A 51 17.21 -11.76 12.23
C GLN A 51 16.43 -11.56 10.93
N ALA A 52 16.50 -10.38 10.32
CA ALA A 52 15.84 -10.08 9.04
C ALA A 52 16.27 -11.07 7.94
N LEU A 53 17.57 -11.34 7.84
CA LEU A 53 18.12 -12.29 6.88
C LEU A 53 17.63 -13.71 7.14
N LYS A 54 17.68 -14.16 8.39
CA LYS A 54 17.24 -15.51 8.76
C LYS A 54 15.76 -15.70 8.41
N ILE A 55 14.91 -14.78 8.86
CA ILE A 55 13.46 -14.83 8.65
C ILE A 55 13.12 -14.81 7.15
N SER A 56 13.76 -13.95 6.37
CA SER A 56 13.51 -13.87 4.91
C SER A 56 13.96 -15.13 4.16
N LYS A 57 15.11 -15.74 4.51
CA LYS A 57 15.57 -17.00 3.92
C LYS A 57 14.67 -18.18 4.28
N ASP A 58 14.28 -18.27 5.54
CA ASP A 58 13.37 -19.31 6.02
C ASP A 58 12.01 -19.16 5.33
N ALA A 59 11.49 -17.93 5.20
CA ALA A 59 10.25 -17.64 4.50
C ALA A 59 10.32 -17.98 2.99
N ASP A 60 11.41 -17.61 2.30
CA ASP A 60 11.60 -17.96 0.89
C ASP A 60 11.65 -19.49 0.71
N THR A 61 12.31 -20.21 1.62
CA THR A 61 12.37 -21.67 1.61
C THR A 61 10.98 -22.30 1.78
N ILE A 62 10.22 -21.85 2.77
CA ILE A 62 8.84 -22.32 3.02
C ILE A 62 7.99 -22.09 1.77
N MET A 63 7.96 -20.88 1.24
CA MET A 63 7.09 -20.52 0.12
C MET A 63 7.54 -21.16 -1.21
N LYS A 64 8.85 -21.32 -1.43
CA LYS A 64 9.41 -22.04 -2.57
C LYS A 64 9.00 -23.52 -2.58
N ASN A 65 8.86 -24.16 -1.42
CA ASN A 65 8.34 -25.53 -1.34
C ASN A 65 6.87 -25.65 -1.74
N ALA A 66 6.09 -24.56 -1.66
CA ALA A 66 4.75 -24.46 -2.25
C ALA A 66 4.76 -24.04 -3.73
N SER A 67 5.93 -23.95 -4.37
CA SER A 67 6.11 -23.35 -5.71
C SER A 67 5.68 -21.88 -5.79
N MET A 68 5.69 -21.17 -4.66
CA MET A 68 5.32 -19.75 -4.54
C MET A 68 6.56 -18.92 -4.18
N LYS A 69 7.55 -18.85 -5.08
CA LYS A 69 8.81 -18.13 -4.82
C LYS A 69 8.55 -16.66 -4.43
N LEU A 70 9.09 -16.22 -3.30
CA LEU A 70 9.07 -14.81 -2.89
C LEU A 70 10.09 -14.02 -3.72
N ARG A 71 9.71 -12.81 -4.14
CA ARG A 71 10.47 -12.02 -5.11
C ARG A 71 10.40 -10.54 -4.76
N LYS A 72 11.28 -9.76 -5.38
CA LYS A 72 11.34 -8.30 -5.23
C LYS A 72 11.58 -7.85 -3.78
N TRP A 73 12.43 -8.59 -3.07
CA TRP A 73 12.85 -8.22 -1.71
C TRP A 73 13.42 -6.80 -1.69
N ASN A 74 13.00 -6.01 -0.71
CA ASN A 74 13.39 -4.62 -0.57
C ASN A 74 13.46 -4.21 0.90
N SER A 75 14.39 -3.32 1.24
CA SER A 75 14.62 -2.85 2.61
C SER A 75 15.26 -1.47 2.62
N ASN A 76 14.98 -0.71 3.68
CA ASN A 76 15.64 0.56 3.95
C ASN A 76 17.12 0.40 4.29
N ASP A 77 17.54 -0.77 4.77
CA ASP A 77 18.93 -1.08 5.10
C ASP A 77 19.73 -1.60 3.88
N GLN A 78 20.80 -0.88 3.52
CA GLN A 78 21.62 -1.24 2.37
C GLN A 78 22.48 -2.50 2.60
N THR A 79 22.86 -2.76 3.85
CA THR A 79 23.65 -3.95 4.20
C THR A 79 22.80 -5.18 3.98
N LEU A 80 21.57 -5.19 4.49
CA LEU A 80 20.62 -6.28 4.28
C LEU A 80 20.35 -6.53 2.80
N MET A 81 20.16 -5.48 1.99
CA MET A 81 19.96 -5.61 0.54
C MET A 81 21.12 -6.33 -0.15
N LYS A 82 22.37 -5.96 0.17
CA LYS A 82 23.57 -6.63 -0.37
C LYS A 82 23.67 -8.08 0.12
N THR A 83 23.33 -8.33 1.37
CA THR A 83 23.35 -9.67 1.94
C THR A 83 22.32 -10.57 1.28
N TRP A 84 21.11 -10.07 0.98
CA TRP A 84 20.11 -10.79 0.21
C TRP A 84 20.59 -11.16 -1.19
N GLU A 85 21.21 -10.23 -1.91
CA GLU A 85 21.78 -10.48 -3.23
C GLU A 85 22.86 -11.57 -3.17
N TYR A 86 23.77 -11.47 -2.18
CA TYR A 86 24.82 -12.47 -1.96
C TYR A 86 24.25 -13.87 -1.66
N GLU A 87 23.17 -13.94 -0.89
CA GLU A 87 22.48 -15.18 -0.51
C GLU A 87 21.52 -15.70 -1.60
N GLY A 88 21.44 -15.02 -2.75
CA GLY A 88 20.66 -15.44 -3.92
C GLY A 88 19.17 -15.13 -3.86
N LEU A 89 18.74 -14.25 -2.95
CA LEU A 89 17.37 -13.74 -2.90
C LEU A 89 17.16 -12.72 -4.02
N GLU A 90 15.97 -12.75 -4.63
CA GLU A 90 15.63 -11.86 -5.75
C GLU A 90 15.25 -10.47 -5.22
N THR A 91 16.20 -9.55 -5.22
CA THR A 91 16.00 -8.16 -4.79
C THR A 91 15.46 -7.27 -5.91
N HIS A 92 14.86 -6.14 -5.54
CA HIS A 92 14.51 -5.08 -6.48
C HIS A 92 15.46 -3.88 -6.29
N PRO A 93 15.93 -3.23 -7.38
CA PRO A 93 16.78 -2.05 -7.26
C PRO A 93 16.13 -0.95 -6.40
N ARG A 94 16.93 -0.35 -5.52
CA ARG A 94 16.54 0.86 -4.78
C ARG A 94 16.41 2.03 -5.75
N HIS A 95 15.47 2.91 -5.46
CA HIS A 95 15.40 4.20 -6.13
C HIS A 95 16.46 5.10 -5.59
N SER A 96 17.35 5.57 -6.46
CA SER A 96 18.09 6.79 -6.22
C SER A 96 17.18 7.96 -6.60
N GLU A 97 17.13 9.01 -5.77
CA GLU A 97 16.38 10.25 -6.05
C GLU A 97 16.72 10.86 -7.43
N ASN A 98 17.85 10.48 -8.02
CA ASN A 98 18.34 10.98 -9.30
C ASN A 98 17.90 10.16 -10.53
N ASN A 99 17.15 9.06 -10.36
CA ASN A 99 16.82 8.15 -11.47
C ASN A 99 15.34 8.27 -11.86
N SER A 100 15.02 9.32 -12.63
CA SER A 100 13.67 9.70 -13.07
C SER A 100 12.92 8.66 -13.93
N GLY A 101 13.57 7.56 -14.31
CA GLY A 101 12.97 6.49 -15.13
C GLY A 101 12.43 5.28 -14.36
N VAL A 102 12.78 5.12 -13.07
CA VAL A 102 12.36 3.95 -12.30
C VAL A 102 11.19 4.38 -11.38
N GLN A 103 10.11 3.59 -11.31
CA GLN A 103 8.98 3.84 -10.39
C GLN A 103 9.26 3.35 -8.96
N SER A 104 9.13 4.22 -7.96
CA SER A 104 9.25 3.87 -6.53
C SER A 104 8.45 2.61 -6.19
N PRO A 105 8.99 1.68 -5.37
CA PRO A 105 8.23 0.51 -4.95
C PRO A 105 6.96 0.99 -4.24
N LYS A 106 5.93 0.16 -4.36
CA LYS A 106 4.65 0.40 -3.71
C LYS A 106 4.41 -0.72 -2.73
N VAL A 107 3.80 -0.38 -1.61
CA VAL A 107 3.32 -1.30 -0.59
C VAL A 107 1.82 -1.12 -0.54
N LEU A 108 1.05 -2.18 -0.83
CA LEU A 108 -0.41 -2.11 -0.94
C LEU A 108 -0.92 -1.04 -1.92
N GLY A 109 -0.11 -0.69 -2.93
CA GLY A 109 -0.40 0.36 -3.90
C GLY A 109 0.01 1.79 -3.47
N ILE A 110 0.48 1.98 -2.24
CA ILE A 110 0.99 3.26 -1.73
C ILE A 110 2.50 3.36 -2.02
N PRO A 111 2.99 4.43 -2.66
CA PRO A 111 4.42 4.63 -2.86
C PRO A 111 5.22 4.67 -1.54
N TRP A 112 6.35 3.96 -1.52
CA TRP A 112 7.24 3.90 -0.37
C TRP A 112 8.63 4.44 -0.75
N ASN A 113 9.10 5.45 0.00
CA ASN A 113 10.49 5.88 -0.04
C ASN A 113 11.31 4.95 0.84
N VAL A 114 11.94 3.96 0.19
CA VAL A 114 12.77 2.97 0.88
C VAL A 114 13.98 3.59 1.57
N ILE A 115 14.57 4.67 1.04
CA ILE A 115 15.78 5.25 1.62
C ILE A 115 15.50 5.88 2.98
N HIS A 116 14.43 6.66 3.06
CA HIS A 116 14.09 7.43 4.23
C HIS A 116 12.99 6.80 5.09
N ASP A 117 12.47 5.66 4.64
CA ASP A 117 11.45 4.85 5.30
C ASP A 117 10.16 5.62 5.63
N TYR A 118 9.54 6.19 4.59
CA TYR A 118 8.21 6.80 4.71
C TYR A 118 7.36 6.54 3.47
N PHE A 119 6.04 6.47 3.68
CA PHE A 119 5.08 6.46 2.58
C PHE A 119 4.90 7.86 2.00
N THR A 120 4.71 7.94 0.69
CA THR A 120 4.34 9.19 0.02
C THR A 120 2.95 9.08 -0.59
N ILE A 121 2.21 10.17 -0.50
CA ILE A 121 0.91 10.31 -1.14
C ILE A 121 1.03 11.37 -2.21
N ASP A 122 0.68 11.01 -3.43
CA ASP A 122 0.62 11.96 -4.53
C ASP A 122 -0.68 12.77 -4.46
N VAL A 123 -0.54 14.04 -4.08
CA VAL A 123 -1.65 15.00 -3.99
C VAL A 123 -1.74 15.90 -5.22
N LYS A 124 -0.85 15.76 -6.22
CA LYS A 124 -0.83 16.67 -7.38
C LYS A 124 -2.18 16.70 -8.11
N GLY A 125 -2.75 15.51 -8.35
CA GLY A 125 -4.07 15.38 -8.96
C GLY A 125 -5.25 15.92 -8.11
N LEU A 126 -5.04 16.20 -6.83
CA LEU A 126 -6.02 16.86 -5.95
C LEU A 126 -5.89 18.38 -5.98
N LEU A 127 -4.67 18.89 -6.16
CA LEU A 127 -4.34 20.31 -6.17
C LEU A 127 -4.54 20.98 -7.55
N GLU A 128 -4.67 20.19 -8.61
CA GLU A 128 -4.96 20.66 -9.98
C GLU A 128 -6.46 20.99 -10.17
N LEU A 129 -6.98 21.89 -9.33
CA LEU A 129 -8.27 22.51 -9.57
C LEU A 129 -8.05 23.75 -10.43
N ASP A 130 -8.68 23.75 -11.60
CA ASP A 130 -8.72 24.93 -12.46
C ASP A 130 -9.48 26.06 -11.74
N ALA A 131 -8.73 27.02 -11.19
CA ALA A 131 -9.30 28.15 -10.44
C ALA A 131 -10.25 29.03 -11.28
N SER A 132 -10.28 28.86 -12.61
CA SER A 132 -11.23 29.54 -13.49
C SER A 132 -12.61 28.88 -13.55
N LYS A 133 -12.77 27.69 -12.98
CA LYS A 133 -14.04 26.93 -12.99
C LYS A 133 -14.69 26.90 -11.62
N PRO A 134 -16.04 26.99 -11.57
CA PRO A 134 -16.76 26.80 -10.32
C PRO A 134 -16.50 25.40 -9.78
N VAL A 135 -16.31 25.30 -8.47
CA VAL A 135 -16.27 23.99 -7.81
C VAL A 135 -17.68 23.46 -7.73
N THR A 136 -17.86 22.20 -8.09
CA THR A 136 -19.16 21.52 -8.11
C THR A 136 -19.14 20.28 -7.24
N LYS A 137 -20.31 19.73 -6.95
CA LYS A 137 -20.45 18.45 -6.26
C LYS A 137 -19.69 17.32 -6.95
N ARG A 138 -19.64 17.31 -8.29
CA ARG A 138 -18.85 16.33 -9.05
C ARG A 138 -17.35 16.44 -8.74
N ILE A 139 -16.83 17.67 -8.65
CA ILE A 139 -15.43 17.91 -8.32
C ILE A 139 -15.11 17.41 -6.91
N VAL A 140 -15.95 17.73 -5.92
CA VAL A 140 -15.79 17.25 -4.54
C VAL A 140 -15.76 15.72 -4.48
N LEU A 141 -16.70 15.05 -5.16
CA LEU A 141 -16.73 13.58 -5.24
C LEU A 141 -15.50 13.02 -5.95
N GLN A 142 -15.09 13.63 -7.07
CA GLN A 142 -13.92 13.20 -7.83
C GLN A 142 -12.65 13.30 -6.99
N SER A 143 -12.46 14.39 -6.25
CA SER A 143 -11.34 14.55 -5.33
C SER A 143 -11.37 13.50 -4.21
N ALA A 144 -12.54 13.15 -3.69
CA ALA A 144 -12.67 12.09 -2.70
C ALA A 144 -12.25 10.71 -3.26
N GLY A 145 -12.65 10.41 -4.49
CA GLY A 145 -12.32 9.15 -5.16
C GLY A 145 -10.86 9.04 -5.63
N LYS A 146 -10.17 10.17 -5.82
CA LYS A 146 -8.74 10.21 -6.17
C LYS A 146 -7.82 9.83 -5.00
N ILE A 147 -8.29 9.95 -3.76
CA ILE A 147 -7.50 9.61 -2.58
C ILE A 147 -7.52 8.09 -2.41
N TYR A 148 -6.41 7.45 -2.79
CA TYR A 148 -6.19 6.02 -2.56
C TYR A 148 -5.55 5.81 -1.18
N ASP A 149 -6.33 5.32 -0.22
CA ASP A 149 -5.90 5.09 1.16
C ASP A 149 -6.47 3.76 1.70
N PRO A 150 -5.90 2.61 1.28
CA PRO A 150 -6.40 1.29 1.66
C PRO A 150 -6.24 0.99 3.16
N VAL A 151 -5.30 1.65 3.85
CA VAL A 151 -4.98 1.39 5.27
C VAL A 151 -5.63 2.44 6.20
N GLY A 152 -6.03 3.59 5.66
CA GLY A 152 -6.72 4.62 6.43
C GLY A 152 -5.82 5.71 7.03
N PHE A 153 -4.57 5.88 6.55
CA PHE A 153 -3.64 6.91 7.03
C PHE A 153 -4.19 8.33 6.89
N LEU A 154 -4.99 8.56 5.87
CA LEU A 154 -5.62 9.84 5.54
C LEU A 154 -7.08 9.92 5.99
N SER A 155 -7.55 9.01 6.84
CA SER A 155 -8.94 8.99 7.32
C SER A 155 -9.37 10.33 7.93
N LEU A 156 -8.49 11.00 8.68
CA LEU A 156 -8.77 12.32 9.30
C LEU A 156 -8.96 13.45 8.28
N TYR A 157 -8.35 13.33 7.10
CA TYR A 157 -8.50 14.29 6.01
C TYR A 157 -9.70 13.93 5.12
N THR A 158 -9.86 12.65 4.79
CA THR A 158 -10.94 12.16 3.93
C THR A 158 -12.31 12.23 4.61
N ILE A 159 -12.40 12.15 5.94
CA ILE A 159 -13.67 12.26 6.66
C ILE A 159 -14.30 13.65 6.47
N LYS A 160 -13.50 14.72 6.55
CA LYS A 160 -13.98 16.10 6.32
C LYS A 160 -14.60 16.21 4.93
N LEU A 161 -13.94 15.64 3.92
CA LEU A 161 -14.42 15.62 2.55
C LEU A 161 -15.70 14.80 2.39
N LYS A 162 -15.82 13.65 3.06
CA LYS A 162 -17.03 12.83 3.08
C LYS A 162 -18.20 13.55 3.76
N CYS A 163 -17.94 14.32 4.83
CA CYS A 163 -18.94 15.18 5.47
C CYS A 163 -19.41 16.29 4.52
N LEU A 164 -18.49 16.97 3.83
CA LEU A 164 -18.85 17.97 2.80
C LEU A 164 -19.73 17.35 1.71
N LEU A 165 -19.34 16.17 1.22
CA LEU A 165 -20.12 15.44 0.23
C LEU A 165 -21.53 15.11 0.76
N GLN A 166 -21.65 14.64 2.00
CA GLN A 166 -22.93 14.37 2.66
C GLN A 166 -23.81 15.63 2.73
N GLU A 167 -23.25 16.77 3.11
CA GLU A 167 -23.97 18.03 3.17
C GLU A 167 -24.52 18.46 1.80
N LEU A 168 -23.72 18.28 0.74
CA LEU A 168 -24.16 18.53 -0.64
C LEU A 168 -25.31 17.61 -1.09
N TRP A 169 -25.39 16.39 -0.56
CA TRP A 169 -26.53 15.51 -0.76
C TRP A 169 -27.77 16.01 -0.02
N LEU A 170 -27.63 16.43 1.25
CA LEU A 170 -28.73 16.94 2.07
C LEU A 170 -29.35 18.21 1.48
N ARG A 171 -28.52 19.09 0.90
CA ARG A 171 -28.98 20.31 0.21
C ARG A 171 -29.53 20.06 -1.20
N LYS A 172 -29.53 18.81 -1.67
CA LYS A 172 -30.07 18.39 -2.98
C LYS A 172 -29.41 19.09 -4.18
N LEU A 173 -28.13 19.46 -4.08
CA LEU A 173 -27.39 19.99 -5.22
C LEU A 173 -27.29 18.95 -6.33
N ALA A 174 -27.48 19.39 -7.58
CA ALA A 174 -27.15 18.61 -8.75
C ALA A 174 -25.63 18.44 -8.90
N TRP A 175 -25.21 17.60 -9.84
CA TRP A 175 -23.80 17.27 -10.04
C TRP A 175 -22.92 18.46 -10.41
N ASP A 176 -23.49 19.38 -11.20
CA ASP A 176 -22.80 20.52 -11.82
C ASP A 176 -23.16 21.86 -11.19
N ASP A 177 -23.98 21.86 -10.14
CA ASP A 177 -24.28 23.08 -9.40
C ASP A 177 -23.02 23.58 -8.69
N GLU A 178 -22.80 24.89 -8.76
CA GLU A 178 -21.75 25.58 -8.03
C GLU A 178 -21.97 25.43 -6.52
N LEU A 179 -20.87 25.27 -5.76
CA LEU A 179 -20.95 25.18 -4.32
C LEU A 179 -21.49 26.49 -3.70
N PRO A 180 -22.46 26.42 -2.78
CA PRO A 180 -22.87 27.55 -1.97
C PRO A 180 -21.66 28.17 -1.24
N PRO A 181 -21.61 29.50 -1.03
CA PRO A 181 -20.44 30.19 -0.49
C PRO A 181 -19.91 29.63 0.85
N ASP A 182 -20.80 29.17 1.72
CA ASP A 182 -20.48 28.58 3.01
C ASP A 182 -19.82 27.19 2.89
N ILE A 183 -20.29 26.36 1.97
CA ILE A 183 -19.64 25.07 1.66
C ILE A 183 -18.34 25.28 0.89
N TYR A 184 -18.31 26.24 -0.03
CA TYR A 184 -17.10 26.59 -0.77
C TYR A 184 -15.97 27.05 0.18
N ALA A 185 -16.28 27.85 1.20
CA ALA A 185 -15.31 28.22 2.23
C ALA A 185 -14.78 26.99 2.99
N SER A 186 -15.65 26.04 3.32
CA SER A 186 -15.27 24.78 3.99
C SER A 186 -14.42 23.87 3.09
N TRP A 187 -14.70 23.89 1.77
CA TRP A 187 -13.88 23.21 0.76
C TRP A 187 -12.47 23.79 0.65
N LEU A 188 -12.32 25.12 0.68
CA LEU A 188 -11.00 25.77 0.64
C LEU A 188 -10.17 25.56 1.92
N GLN A 189 -10.82 25.30 3.05
CA GLN A 189 -10.16 24.99 4.32
C GLN A 189 -9.72 23.52 4.43
N TRP A 190 -10.33 22.64 3.64
CA TRP A 190 -9.98 21.23 3.58
C TRP A 190 -8.71 21.04 2.75
#